data_AF-A0A7J8TQJ3-F1
#
_entry.id   AF-A0A7J8TQJ3-F1
#
_cell.length_a   1.000
_cell.length_b   1.000
_cell.length_c   1.000
_cell.angle_alpha   90.00
_cell.angle_beta   90.00
_cell.angle_gamma   90.00
#
_symmetry.space_group_name_H-M   'P 1'
#
loop_
_entity.id
_entity.type
_entity.pdbx_description
1 polymer ?
#
loop_
_entity_poly.entity_id
_entity_poly.type
_entity_poly.pdbx_seq_one_letter_code
_entity_poly.pdbx_strand_id
1 'polypeptide(L)'
;CPRHEGTVSSLPSQPLLSTEDLPWLIGTQASRKARLKFWIRILDRLTSLRWLLLNSFPQEFIIHDDEYQDDDYVAPPHNNPIIFPVGPLTEPSLTTPKNPSFWKEETSCLEWLDHQKPNSVIYISFGSWVSPIGDAKIKTLALSLQSLNRPFIWVLAKSWRHSLPNGYSDTVSKQGKLVLWAPQFQVLQHKAVGLYLTHCGWNSTMEAIQCRKRLLCYPMAGDQFVNCKYIVKVWKIGVKVKGLGQKDVEEAVKKVMKDEEMEERLRKIYHRTMGEETSSRVAGNLKAFVLGLDQLQQNSLQ
;
A
#
# COMPACT_ATOMS: atom_id res chain seq x y z
N CYS A 1 -19.64 15.07 4.27
CA CYS A 1 -19.95 13.63 4.16
C CYS A 1 -20.90 13.45 3.00
N PRO A 2 -20.79 12.35 2.25
CA PRO A 2 -21.76 12.01 1.21
C PRO A 2 -23.17 12.13 1.79
N ARG A 3 -24.07 12.81 1.07
CA ARG A 3 -25.48 12.96 1.48
C ARG A 3 -26.31 11.74 1.08
N HIS A 4 -25.81 10.98 0.11
CA HIS A 4 -26.40 9.76 -0.43
C HIS A 4 -25.29 8.72 -0.53
N GLU A 5 -25.62 7.46 -0.31
CA GLU A 5 -24.73 6.34 -0.57
C GLU A 5 -24.81 5.94 -2.05
N GLY A 6 -23.70 5.48 -2.61
CA GLY A 6 -23.68 4.99 -3.99
C GLY A 6 -22.33 5.11 -4.68
N THR A 7 -22.38 5.01 -6.00
CA THR A 7 -21.24 5.17 -6.90
C THR A 7 -20.88 6.65 -7.04
N VAL A 8 -19.59 6.99 -6.94
CA VAL A 8 -19.11 8.37 -6.99
C VAL A 8 -18.43 8.72 -8.30
N SER A 9 -17.68 7.78 -8.91
CA SER A 9 -16.95 8.02 -10.14
C SER A 9 -16.67 6.72 -10.88
N SER A 10 -16.76 6.79 -12.21
CA SER A 10 -16.33 5.76 -13.16
C SER A 10 -15.53 6.45 -14.26
N LEU A 11 -14.20 6.38 -14.20
CA LEU A 11 -13.41 6.51 -15.42
C LEU A 11 -13.36 5.11 -16.07
N PRO A 12 -13.48 4.97 -17.40
CA PRO A 12 -13.59 3.67 -18.07
C PRO A 12 -12.52 2.66 -17.67
N SER A 13 -11.32 3.15 -17.30
CA SER A 13 -10.17 2.36 -16.91
C SER A 13 -9.90 2.31 -15.40
N GLN A 14 -10.70 2.96 -14.55
CA GLN A 14 -10.47 3.01 -13.10
C GLN A 14 -11.48 2.17 -12.31
N PRO A 15 -11.10 1.67 -11.12
CA PRO A 15 -12.04 0.92 -10.29
C PRO A 15 -13.23 1.80 -9.88
N LEU A 16 -14.42 1.23 -9.93
CA LEU A 16 -15.64 1.88 -9.45
C LEU A 16 -15.51 2.23 -7.97
N LEU A 17 -15.45 3.53 -7.68
CA LEU A 17 -15.41 4.05 -6.32
C LEU A 17 -16.81 4.26 -5.77
N SER A 18 -17.03 3.81 -4.54
CA SER A 18 -18.25 4.11 -3.78
C SER A 18 -18.01 5.22 -2.77
N THR A 19 -19.09 5.68 -2.17
CA THR A 19 -19.07 6.64 -1.07
C THR A 19 -18.35 6.16 0.18
N GLU A 20 -17.99 4.87 0.28
CA GLU A 20 -17.19 4.31 1.38
C GLU A 20 -15.68 4.38 1.11
N ASP A 21 -15.28 4.57 -0.15
CA ASP A 21 -13.87 4.53 -0.55
C ASP A 21 -13.21 5.91 -0.47
N LEU A 22 -13.96 6.94 -0.08
CA LEU A 22 -13.52 8.33 -0.17
C LEU A 22 -12.49 8.66 0.93
N PRO A 23 -11.37 9.33 0.58
CA PRO A 23 -10.23 9.47 1.49
C PRO A 23 -10.47 10.36 2.73
N TRP A 24 -11.56 11.13 2.75
CA TRP A 24 -11.86 12.07 3.85
C TRP A 24 -12.79 11.51 4.94
N LEU A 25 -13.16 10.23 4.90
CA LEU A 25 -14.21 9.66 5.77
C LEU A 25 -13.79 9.33 7.22
N ILE A 26 -12.60 9.75 7.64
CA ILE A 26 -12.07 9.46 8.97
C ILE A 26 -12.55 10.46 10.02
N GLY A 27 -12.92 9.96 11.20
CA GLY A 27 -13.20 10.77 12.39
C GLY A 27 -14.63 11.32 12.44
N THR A 28 -14.83 12.34 13.28
CA THR A 28 -16.13 13.01 13.50
C THR A 28 -16.64 13.71 12.24
N GLN A 29 -17.93 14.06 12.20
CA GLN A 29 -18.51 14.78 11.06
C GLN A 29 -17.76 16.11 10.75
N ALA A 30 -17.36 16.85 11.79
CA ALA A 30 -16.56 18.07 11.65
C ALA A 30 -15.19 17.76 11.02
N SER A 31 -14.51 16.72 11.53
CA SER A 31 -13.25 16.20 11.00
C SER A 31 -13.33 15.80 9.52
N ARG A 32 -14.41 15.13 9.11
CA ARG A 32 -14.65 14.72 7.71
C ARG A 32 -14.90 15.93 6.81
N LYS A 33 -15.68 16.93 7.28
CA LYS A 33 -15.90 18.19 6.55
C LYS A 33 -14.59 18.97 6.38
N ALA A 34 -13.75 19.05 7.41
CA ALA A 34 -12.46 19.71 7.35
C ALA A 34 -11.51 19.03 6.35
N ARG A 35 -11.40 17.69 6.39
CA ARG A 35 -10.59 16.92 5.44
C ARG A 35 -11.08 17.07 4.00
N LEU A 36 -12.38 17.06 3.75
CA LEU A 36 -12.93 17.31 2.41
C LEU A 36 -12.53 18.72 1.90
N LYS A 37 -12.69 19.75 2.74
CA LYS A 37 -12.25 21.12 2.38
C LYS A 37 -10.74 21.18 2.10
N PHE A 38 -9.93 20.46 2.88
CA PHE A 38 -8.51 20.35 2.63
C PHE A 38 -8.23 19.73 1.25
N TRP A 39 -8.82 18.58 0.93
CA TRP A 39 -8.64 17.91 -0.36
C TRP A 39 -9.08 18.78 -1.55
N ILE A 40 -10.24 19.45 -1.47
CA ILE A 40 -10.70 20.37 -2.52
C ILE A 40 -9.67 21.48 -2.74
N ARG A 41 -9.16 22.11 -1.67
CA ARG A 41 -8.13 23.15 -1.78
C ARG A 41 -6.82 22.64 -2.39
N ILE A 42 -6.44 21.39 -2.12
CA ILE A 42 -5.28 20.77 -2.75
C ILE A 42 -5.55 20.58 -4.24
N LEU A 43 -6.69 20.00 -4.61
CA LEU A 43 -7.06 19.79 -6.02
C LEU A 43 -7.13 21.12 -6.79
N ASP A 44 -7.70 22.16 -6.22
CA ASP A 44 -7.75 23.51 -6.82
C ASP A 44 -6.36 24.12 -7.00
N ARG A 45 -5.40 23.79 -6.11
CA ARG A 45 -4.00 24.23 -6.27
C ARG A 45 -3.24 23.41 -7.29
N LEU A 46 -3.60 22.13 -7.48
CA LEU A 46 -2.94 21.27 -8.46
C LEU A 46 -3.21 21.74 -9.89
N THR A 47 -4.36 22.37 -10.16
CA THR A 47 -4.69 22.89 -11.51
C THR A 47 -3.79 24.06 -11.94
N SER A 48 -3.18 24.79 -11.01
CA SER A 48 -2.22 25.86 -11.34
C SER A 48 -0.79 25.36 -11.52
N LEU A 49 -0.50 24.11 -11.20
CA LEU A 49 0.82 23.54 -11.39
C LEU A 49 1.04 23.24 -12.88
N ARG A 50 2.26 23.50 -13.35
CA ARG A 50 2.66 23.11 -14.71
C ARG A 50 2.88 21.60 -14.80
N TRP A 51 3.55 21.04 -13.79
CA TRP A 51 3.99 19.64 -13.73
C TRP A 51 3.76 19.04 -12.35
N LEU A 52 3.43 17.75 -12.32
CA LEU A 52 3.28 16.96 -11.09
C LEU A 52 4.10 15.67 -11.20
N LEU A 53 5.05 15.47 -10.28
CA LEU A 53 5.71 14.17 -10.13
C LEU A 53 4.87 13.29 -9.23
N LEU A 54 4.59 12.09 -9.71
CA LEU A 54 3.85 11.10 -8.95
C LEU A 54 4.71 9.87 -8.76
N ASN A 55 4.85 9.43 -7.51
CA ASN A 55 5.43 8.11 -7.21
C ASN A 55 4.41 7.03 -7.61
N SER A 56 4.18 6.84 -8.89
CA SER A 56 3.39 5.77 -9.47
C SER A 56 4.03 5.35 -10.79
N PHE A 57 3.57 4.24 -11.35
CA PHE A 57 4.08 3.69 -12.60
C PHE A 57 3.09 3.96 -13.74
N PRO A 58 3.57 4.06 -15.00
CA PRO A 58 2.69 4.10 -16.16
C PRO A 58 1.70 2.93 -16.13
N GLN A 59 0.48 3.14 -16.62
CA GLN A 59 -0.51 2.06 -16.77
C GLN A 59 -0.98 1.42 -15.45
N GLU A 60 -0.93 2.15 -14.33
CA GLU A 60 -1.43 1.73 -13.01
C GLU A 60 -2.85 1.14 -13.05
N PHE A 61 -3.70 1.72 -13.90
CA PHE A 61 -5.13 1.46 -13.99
C PHE A 61 -5.52 0.39 -15.02
N ILE A 62 -4.60 -0.14 -15.83
CA ILE A 62 -4.94 -1.16 -16.83
C ILE A 62 -5.44 -2.44 -16.14
N ILE A 63 -6.68 -2.82 -16.47
CA ILE A 63 -7.42 -3.97 -15.92
C ILE A 63 -7.11 -5.24 -16.71
N HIS A 64 -6.99 -5.14 -18.04
CA HIS A 64 -6.71 -6.24 -18.96
C HIS A 64 -5.53 -5.91 -19.88
N ASP A 65 -4.61 -6.86 -20.08
CA ASP A 65 -3.45 -6.67 -20.96
C ASP A 65 -3.87 -6.37 -22.42
N ASP A 66 -5.09 -6.77 -22.81
CA ASP A 66 -5.64 -6.63 -24.17
C ASP A 66 -6.38 -5.30 -24.43
N GLU A 67 -6.62 -4.47 -23.40
CA GLU A 67 -7.30 -3.17 -23.53
C GLU A 67 -6.35 -2.02 -23.88
N TYR A 68 -5.07 -2.32 -24.15
CA TYR A 68 -4.07 -1.32 -24.48
C TYR A 68 -4.02 -1.05 -25.99
N GLN A 69 -4.45 0.15 -26.38
CA GLN A 69 -4.02 0.80 -27.62
C GLN A 69 -3.10 1.96 -27.23
N ASP A 70 -1.94 2.06 -27.90
CA ASP A 70 -0.87 3.04 -27.61
C ASP A 70 -1.31 4.51 -27.77
N ASP A 71 -2.51 4.74 -28.34
CA ASP A 71 -3.03 6.04 -28.79
C ASP A 71 -3.95 6.78 -27.81
N ASP A 72 -4.31 6.21 -26.65
CA ASP A 72 -5.24 6.86 -25.71
C ASP A 72 -4.58 7.89 -24.76
N TYR A 73 -3.44 8.48 -25.15
CA TYR A 73 -2.92 9.67 -24.48
C TYR A 73 -3.77 10.88 -24.89
N VAL A 74 -4.92 11.04 -24.23
CA VAL A 74 -5.67 12.30 -24.28
C VAL A 74 -4.81 13.34 -23.58
N ALA A 75 -4.16 14.21 -24.38
CA ALA A 75 -3.43 15.34 -23.84
C ALA A 75 -4.33 16.08 -22.84
N PRO A 76 -3.87 16.33 -21.60
CA PRO A 76 -4.70 16.99 -20.62
C PRO A 76 -5.16 18.34 -21.20
N PRO A 77 -6.41 18.76 -20.94
CA PRO A 77 -6.87 20.07 -21.38
C PRO A 77 -5.86 21.13 -20.91
N HIS A 78 -5.65 22.17 -21.72
CA HIS A 78 -4.55 23.15 -21.59
C HIS A 78 -4.39 23.84 -20.20
N ASN A 79 -5.29 23.60 -19.24
CA ASN A 79 -5.29 24.12 -17.88
C ASN A 79 -4.99 23.07 -16.78
N ASN A 80 -4.53 21.86 -17.12
CA ASN A 80 -4.17 20.82 -16.14
C ASN A 80 -2.66 20.53 -16.15
N PRO A 81 -2.08 20.16 -14.99
CA PRO A 81 -0.66 19.80 -14.91
C PRO A 81 -0.35 18.58 -15.78
N ILE A 82 0.83 18.57 -16.39
CA ILE A 82 1.39 17.33 -16.97
C ILE A 82 1.85 16.45 -15.80
N ILE A 83 1.34 15.23 -15.74
CA ILE A 83 1.66 14.26 -14.69
C ILE A 83 2.82 13.38 -15.19
N PHE A 84 3.87 13.27 -14.38
CA PHE A 84 5.02 12.40 -14.62
C PHE A 84 5.02 11.26 -13.59
N PRO A 85 4.57 10.05 -13.97
CA PRO A 85 4.78 8.85 -13.17
C PRO A 85 6.27 8.52 -13.13
N VAL A 86 6.88 8.62 -11.94
CA VAL A 86 8.32 8.38 -11.71
C VAL A 86 8.57 7.26 -10.70
N GLY A 87 7.56 6.45 -10.44
CA GLY A 87 7.59 5.36 -9.47
C GLY A 87 7.56 3.96 -10.10
N PRO A 88 7.71 2.92 -9.27
CA PRO A 88 7.81 3.03 -7.82
C PRO A 88 9.23 3.42 -7.39
N LEU A 89 9.31 4.47 -6.57
CA LEU A 89 10.52 4.86 -5.84
C LEU A 89 10.71 3.92 -4.66
N THR A 90 10.96 2.65 -4.96
CA THR A 90 11.31 1.63 -3.97
C THR A 90 12.81 1.59 -3.79
N GLU A 91 13.29 1.13 -2.63
CA GLU A 91 14.73 1.03 -2.40
C GLU A 91 15.38 0.12 -3.45
N PRO A 92 16.37 0.60 -4.22
CA PRO A 92 17.22 -0.25 -5.01
C PRO A 92 18.27 -0.87 -4.10
N SER A 93 18.31 -2.21 -4.05
CA SER A 93 19.52 -3.03 -3.97
C SER A 93 20.64 -2.57 -3.01
N LEU A 94 20.68 -3.14 -1.79
CA LEU A 94 21.86 -3.59 -1.00
C LEU A 94 23.15 -2.72 -0.90
N THR A 95 23.22 -1.52 -1.46
CA THR A 95 24.48 -0.78 -1.66
C THR A 95 24.49 0.64 -1.11
N THR A 96 23.38 1.11 -0.53
CA THR A 96 23.33 2.35 0.24
C THR A 96 22.77 2.11 1.63
N PRO A 97 23.61 2.05 2.68
CA PRO A 97 23.15 1.95 4.04
C PRO A 97 22.75 3.35 4.50
N LYS A 98 21.49 3.72 4.29
CA LYS A 98 20.80 4.82 5.00
C LYS A 98 19.32 4.77 4.66
N ASN A 99 18.62 3.89 5.35
CA ASN A 99 17.17 3.97 5.44
C ASN A 99 16.83 5.32 6.09
N PRO A 100 16.02 6.21 5.46
CA PRO A 100 15.55 7.43 6.10
C PRO A 100 14.50 7.17 7.20
N SER A 101 14.26 5.91 7.55
CA SER A 101 13.48 5.53 8.73
C SER A 101 14.02 6.24 9.98
N PHE A 102 13.17 7.08 10.58
CA PHE A 102 13.42 7.69 11.89
C PHE A 102 13.45 6.68 13.05
N TRP A 103 13.17 5.39 12.77
CA TRP A 103 13.02 4.33 13.76
C TRP A 103 14.11 3.29 13.62
N LYS A 104 14.70 2.89 14.76
CA LYS A 104 15.67 1.80 14.84
C LYS A 104 15.01 0.46 14.50
N GLU A 105 15.46 -0.17 13.44
CA GLU A 105 14.97 -1.48 12.99
C GLU A 105 15.39 -2.61 13.92
N GLU A 106 14.46 -3.54 14.19
CA GLU A 106 14.71 -4.76 14.94
C GLU A 106 14.98 -5.93 14.00
N THR A 107 16.24 -6.09 13.59
CA THR A 107 16.70 -7.14 12.64
C THR A 107 16.56 -8.56 13.19
N SER A 108 16.43 -8.74 14.51
CA SER A 108 16.22 -10.06 15.13
C SER A 108 14.95 -10.79 14.65
N CYS A 109 14.04 -10.10 13.95
CA CYS A 109 12.92 -10.74 13.28
C CYS A 109 13.33 -11.53 12.04
N LEU A 110 14.43 -11.17 11.37
CA LEU A 110 14.95 -11.90 10.22
C LEU A 110 15.51 -13.27 10.65
N GLU A 111 16.31 -13.32 11.71
CA GLU A 111 16.81 -14.58 12.28
C GLU A 111 15.66 -15.50 12.71
N TRP A 112 14.58 -14.93 13.24
CA TRP A 112 13.39 -15.70 13.59
C TRP A 112 12.69 -16.29 12.35
N LEU A 113 12.70 -15.57 11.22
CA LEU A 113 12.14 -16.05 9.95
C LEU A 113 12.93 -17.21 9.35
N ASP A 114 14.24 -17.27 9.55
CA ASP A 114 15.09 -18.35 9.04
C ASP A 114 14.65 -19.73 9.55
N HIS A 115 14.02 -19.77 10.72
CA HIS A 115 13.53 -20.98 11.38
C HIS A 115 12.09 -21.36 10.98
N GLN A 116 11.45 -20.59 10.09
CA GLN A 116 10.07 -20.81 9.67
C GLN A 116 9.99 -21.52 8.32
N LYS A 117 8.89 -22.22 8.09
CA LYS A 117 8.63 -22.88 6.78
C LYS A 117 8.40 -21.81 5.69
N PRO A 118 8.77 -22.09 4.43
CA PRO A 118 8.44 -21.22 3.31
C PRO A 118 6.93 -20.93 3.24
N ASN A 119 6.57 -19.68 2.92
CA ASN A 119 5.19 -19.20 2.78
C ASN A 119 4.26 -19.47 3.99
N SER A 120 4.78 -19.71 5.19
CA SER A 120 3.96 -19.99 6.38
C SER A 120 3.66 -18.74 7.22
N VAL A 121 4.49 -17.71 7.13
CA VAL A 121 4.46 -16.54 8.02
C VAL A 121 3.50 -15.47 7.49
N ILE A 122 2.70 -14.90 8.38
CA ILE A 122 1.96 -13.66 8.14
C ILE A 122 2.79 -12.48 8.67
N TYR A 123 3.15 -11.55 7.81
CA TYR A 123 3.70 -10.26 8.23
C TYR A 123 2.55 -9.27 8.43
N ILE A 124 2.55 -8.53 9.54
CA ILE A 124 1.52 -7.53 9.88
C ILE A 124 2.21 -6.20 10.14
N SER A 125 1.88 -5.19 9.35
CA SER A 125 2.34 -3.82 9.55
C SER A 125 1.32 -2.83 8.99
N PHE A 126 0.96 -1.86 9.83
CA PHE A 126 0.03 -0.80 9.45
C PHE A 126 0.73 0.53 9.14
N GLY A 127 2.07 0.55 9.07
CA GLY A 127 2.85 1.74 8.71
C GLY A 127 3.18 2.64 9.91
N SER A 128 3.95 3.71 9.63
CA SER A 128 4.49 4.65 10.65
C SER A 128 3.48 5.67 11.18
N TRP A 129 2.48 6.02 10.38
CA TRP A 129 1.53 7.11 10.63
C TRP A 129 0.10 6.58 10.79
N VAL A 130 -0.13 5.82 11.86
CA VAL A 130 -1.49 5.38 12.20
C VAL A 130 -1.83 5.82 13.62
N SER A 131 -2.90 6.61 13.74
CA SER A 131 -3.61 6.75 15.01
C SER A 131 -3.99 5.35 15.51
N PRO A 132 -3.99 5.06 16.82
CA PRO A 132 -4.42 3.77 17.33
C PRO A 132 -5.74 3.34 16.67
N ILE A 133 -5.77 2.11 16.15
CA ILE A 133 -6.95 1.56 15.46
C ILE A 133 -8.10 1.24 16.44
N GLY A 134 -7.89 1.55 17.72
CA GLY A 134 -8.75 1.27 18.84
C GLY A 134 -8.30 0.01 19.59
N ASP A 135 -8.32 0.08 20.92
CA ASP A 135 -7.84 -1.01 21.79
C ASP A 135 -8.59 -2.32 21.52
N ALA A 136 -9.90 -2.23 21.32
CA ALA A 136 -10.74 -3.38 20.98
C ALA A 136 -10.27 -4.08 19.70
N LYS A 137 -9.83 -3.34 18.68
CA LYS A 137 -9.34 -3.91 17.43
C LYS A 137 -7.99 -4.59 17.60
N ILE A 138 -7.08 -3.98 18.36
CA ILE A 138 -5.77 -4.57 18.68
C ILE A 138 -5.97 -5.87 19.46
N LYS A 139 -6.80 -5.85 20.51
CA LYS A 139 -7.13 -7.04 21.30
C LYS A 139 -7.75 -8.14 20.44
N THR A 140 -8.69 -7.77 19.57
CA THR A 140 -9.37 -8.71 18.66
C THR A 140 -8.38 -9.34 17.67
N LEU A 141 -7.50 -8.54 17.08
CA LEU A 141 -6.45 -9.05 16.17
C LEU A 141 -5.47 -9.96 16.91
N ALA A 142 -5.06 -9.60 18.12
CA ALA A 142 -4.16 -10.39 18.94
C ALA A 142 -4.72 -11.80 19.21
N LEU A 143 -5.98 -11.88 19.66
CA LEU A 143 -6.67 -13.14 19.90
C LEU A 143 -6.84 -13.96 18.61
N SER A 144 -7.10 -13.28 17.49
CA SER A 144 -7.22 -13.93 16.17
C SER A 144 -5.89 -14.52 15.73
N LEU A 145 -4.80 -13.77 15.79
CA LEU A 145 -3.47 -14.28 15.43
C LEU A 145 -3.06 -15.48 16.30
N GLN A 146 -3.37 -15.44 17.60
CA GLN A 146 -3.14 -16.57 18.50
C GLN A 146 -3.95 -17.81 18.08
N SER A 147 -5.23 -17.67 17.74
CA SER A 147 -6.08 -18.80 17.37
C SER A 147 -5.81 -19.37 15.98
N LEU A 148 -5.31 -18.56 15.03
CA LEU A 148 -4.93 -19.02 13.69
C LEU A 148 -3.80 -20.07 13.71
N ASN A 149 -3.05 -20.19 14.81
CA ASN A 149 -1.90 -21.10 14.97
C ASN A 149 -0.92 -21.08 13.79
N ARG A 150 -0.80 -19.92 13.13
CA ARG A 150 0.16 -19.66 12.05
C ARG A 150 1.28 -18.78 12.57
N PRO A 151 2.53 -18.99 12.10
CA PRO A 151 3.61 -18.10 12.44
C PRO A 151 3.34 -16.66 11.98
N PHE A 152 3.70 -15.67 12.79
CA PHE A 152 3.50 -14.27 12.43
C PHE A 152 4.58 -13.33 12.95
N ILE A 153 4.81 -12.23 12.22
CA ILE A 153 5.52 -11.05 12.71
C ILE A 153 4.55 -9.91 12.73
N TRP A 154 4.41 -9.24 13.88
CA TRP A 154 3.57 -8.06 14.01
C TRP A 154 4.38 -6.85 14.45
N VAL A 155 4.48 -5.87 13.54
CA VAL A 155 4.99 -4.53 13.85
C VAL A 155 3.93 -3.79 14.66
N LEU A 156 4.22 -3.60 15.95
CA LEU A 156 3.30 -3.05 16.93
C LEU A 156 4.03 -2.04 17.83
N ALA A 157 3.70 -0.76 17.64
CA ALA A 157 4.24 0.35 18.41
C ALA A 157 4.00 0.18 19.92
N LYS A 158 4.92 0.69 20.76
CA LYS A 158 4.79 0.63 22.23
C LYS A 158 3.45 1.15 22.73
N SER A 159 2.97 2.24 22.12
CA SER A 159 1.70 2.89 22.46
C SER A 159 0.49 1.99 22.24
N TRP A 160 0.59 0.89 21.49
CA TRP A 160 -0.52 -0.03 21.23
C TRP A 160 -0.45 -1.31 22.07
N ARG A 161 0.71 -1.58 22.71
CA ARG A 161 0.91 -2.83 23.45
C ARG A 161 0.07 -2.94 24.72
N HIS A 162 -0.35 -1.81 25.29
CA HIS A 162 -1.25 -1.80 26.46
C HIS A 162 -2.62 -2.42 26.16
N SER A 163 -3.02 -2.46 24.88
CA SER A 163 -4.29 -3.04 24.42
C SER A 163 -4.21 -4.56 24.19
N LEU A 164 -3.03 -5.17 24.34
CA LEU A 164 -2.86 -6.62 24.22
C LEU A 164 -3.43 -7.34 25.45
N PRO A 165 -3.89 -8.60 25.31
CA PRO A 165 -4.22 -9.44 26.46
C PRO A 165 -3.03 -9.58 27.43
N ASN A 166 -3.31 -9.74 28.72
CA ASN A 166 -2.29 -9.99 29.73
C ASN A 166 -1.50 -11.26 29.39
N GLY A 167 -0.17 -11.20 29.45
CA GLY A 167 0.71 -12.33 29.11
C GLY A 167 0.72 -12.72 27.63
N TYR A 168 0.17 -11.88 26.74
CA TYR A 168 0.07 -12.21 25.31
C TYR A 168 1.43 -12.51 24.68
N SER A 169 2.44 -11.65 24.92
CA SER A 169 3.80 -11.83 24.37
C SER A 169 4.41 -13.18 24.74
N ASP A 170 4.23 -13.61 25.99
CA ASP A 170 4.77 -14.89 26.47
C ASP A 170 4.02 -16.05 25.84
N THR A 171 2.69 -15.93 25.74
CA THR A 171 1.79 -16.92 25.17
C THR A 171 2.11 -17.21 23.71
N VAL A 172 2.40 -16.18 22.92
CA VAL A 172 2.68 -16.32 21.48
C VAL A 172 4.17 -16.44 21.16
N SER A 173 5.08 -16.41 22.15
CA SER A 173 6.54 -16.36 21.94
C SER A 173 7.11 -17.45 21.01
N LYS A 174 6.51 -18.65 21.01
CA LYS A 174 6.88 -19.75 20.10
C LYS A 174 6.21 -19.66 18.74
N GLN A 175 5.07 -18.97 18.65
CA GLN A 175 4.25 -18.85 17.45
C GLN A 175 4.62 -17.61 16.63
N GLY A 176 4.82 -16.46 17.25
CA GLY A 176 5.00 -15.21 16.56
C GLY A 176 5.89 -14.23 17.32
N LYS A 177 6.27 -13.17 16.61
CA LYS A 177 7.20 -12.15 17.12
C LYS A 177 6.57 -10.77 17.03
N LEU A 178 6.58 -10.05 18.16
CA LEU A 178 6.18 -8.64 18.23
C LEU A 178 7.43 -7.77 18.14
N VAL A 179 7.45 -6.84 17.19
CA VAL A 179 8.55 -5.88 17.01
C VAL A 179 7.99 -4.46 16.96
N LEU A 180 8.79 -3.47 17.35
CA LEU A 180 8.41 -2.06 17.28
C LEU A 180 8.54 -1.52 15.87
N TRP A 181 9.60 -1.93 15.19
CA TRP A 181 9.90 -1.54 13.83
C TRP A 181 10.69 -2.66 13.15
N ALA A 182 10.27 -3.05 11.95
CA ALA A 182 10.92 -4.11 11.18
C ALA A 182 11.57 -3.52 9.93
N PRO A 183 12.67 -4.12 9.43
CA PRO A 183 13.17 -3.83 8.09
C PRO A 183 12.19 -4.41 7.06
N GLN A 184 11.12 -3.67 6.78
CA GLN A 184 9.92 -4.18 6.09
C GLN A 184 10.26 -4.84 4.75
N PHE A 185 11.10 -4.20 3.93
CA PHE A 185 11.50 -4.75 2.65
C PHE A 185 12.20 -6.12 2.80
N GLN A 186 13.14 -6.26 3.74
CA GLN A 186 13.84 -7.52 3.99
C GLN A 186 12.89 -8.61 4.54
N VAL A 187 11.95 -8.23 5.42
CA VAL A 187 10.92 -9.15 5.91
C VAL A 187 10.02 -9.61 4.75
N LEU A 188 9.56 -8.69 3.91
CA LEU A 188 8.77 -9.00 2.73
C LEU A 188 9.59 -9.83 1.72
N GLN A 189 10.88 -9.63 1.56
CA GLN A 189 11.68 -10.43 0.64
C GLN A 189 11.89 -11.87 1.14
N HIS A 190 11.79 -12.11 2.45
CA HIS A 190 12.09 -13.40 3.05
C HIS A 190 11.14 -14.53 2.58
N LYS A 191 11.71 -15.71 2.28
CA LYS A 191 10.98 -16.88 1.75
C LYS A 191 9.87 -17.41 2.66
N ALA A 192 10.02 -17.23 3.98
CA ALA A 192 9.05 -17.68 4.96
C ALA A 192 7.77 -16.83 4.98
N VAL A 193 7.84 -15.56 4.58
CA VAL A 193 6.68 -14.67 4.55
C VAL A 193 5.82 -15.01 3.34
N GLY A 194 4.61 -15.50 3.59
CA GLY A 194 3.65 -15.85 2.53
C GLY A 194 2.57 -14.79 2.34
N LEU A 195 2.20 -14.09 3.43
CA LEU A 195 1.08 -13.15 3.45
C LEU A 195 1.50 -11.83 4.13
N TYR A 196 0.96 -10.72 3.64
CA TYR A 196 1.14 -9.41 4.25
C TYR A 196 -0.21 -8.78 4.60
N LEU A 197 -0.51 -8.67 5.90
CA LEU A 197 -1.62 -7.87 6.42
C LEU A 197 -1.20 -6.41 6.50
N THR A 198 -1.78 -5.60 5.62
CA THR A 198 -1.40 -4.21 5.39
C THR A 198 -2.58 -3.26 5.45
N HIS A 199 -2.28 -2.05 5.86
CA HIS A 199 -3.16 -0.89 5.76
C HIS A 199 -3.33 -0.39 4.32
N CYS A 200 -2.65 -0.96 3.32
CA CYS A 200 -2.71 -0.54 1.91
C CYS A 200 -2.10 0.85 1.65
N GLY A 201 -1.13 1.28 2.47
CA GLY A 201 -0.32 2.45 2.14
C GLY A 201 0.45 2.23 0.85
N TRP A 202 0.61 3.28 0.05
CA TRP A 202 1.15 3.15 -1.31
C TRP A 202 2.56 2.54 -1.35
N ASN A 203 3.51 3.06 -0.56
CA ASN A 203 4.89 2.54 -0.51
C ASN A 203 4.93 1.06 -0.09
N SER A 204 4.17 0.70 0.96
CA SER A 204 4.08 -0.70 1.42
C SER A 204 3.44 -1.62 0.38
N THR A 205 2.56 -1.09 -0.47
CA THR A 205 1.95 -1.83 -1.57
C THR A 205 2.97 -2.07 -2.69
N MET A 206 3.78 -1.07 -3.01
CA MET A 206 4.86 -1.20 -4.00
C MET A 206 5.94 -2.20 -3.55
N GLU A 207 6.38 -2.15 -2.29
CA GLU A 207 7.32 -3.13 -1.72
C GLU A 207 6.74 -4.56 -1.76
N ALA A 208 5.44 -4.71 -1.49
CA ALA A 208 4.78 -6.01 -1.55
C ALA A 208 4.71 -6.56 -2.98
N ILE A 209 4.44 -5.71 -3.97
CA ILE A 209 4.50 -6.07 -5.40
C ILE A 209 5.93 -6.48 -5.77
N GLN A 210 6.94 -5.69 -5.37
CA GLN A 210 8.36 -5.99 -5.60
C GLN A 210 8.76 -7.36 -5.05
N CYS A 211 8.25 -7.69 -3.86
CA CYS A 211 8.51 -8.97 -3.18
C CYS A 211 7.51 -10.09 -3.56
N ARG A 212 6.59 -9.83 -4.49
CA ARG A 212 5.53 -10.74 -4.94
C ARG A 212 4.73 -11.35 -3.77
N LYS A 213 4.28 -10.51 -2.84
CA LYS A 213 3.53 -10.95 -1.66
C LYS A 213 2.04 -10.76 -1.81
N ARG A 214 1.28 -11.78 -1.39
CA ARG A 214 -0.17 -11.77 -1.37
C ARG A 214 -0.66 -10.87 -0.23
N LEU A 215 -1.65 -10.02 -0.52
CA LEU A 215 -2.08 -8.97 0.40
C LEU A 215 -3.38 -9.34 1.13
N LEU A 216 -3.38 -9.16 2.45
CA LEU A 216 -4.58 -9.05 3.27
C LEU A 216 -4.78 -7.56 3.56
N CYS A 217 -5.81 -6.98 2.97
CA CYS A 217 -6.02 -5.53 2.95
C CYS A 217 -6.96 -5.10 4.08
N TYR A 218 -6.47 -4.27 5.00
CA TYR A 218 -7.27 -3.64 6.05
C TYR A 218 -7.03 -2.12 6.06
N PRO A 219 -7.62 -1.37 5.11
CA PRO A 219 -7.42 0.07 5.02
C PRO A 219 -8.01 0.79 6.22
N MET A 220 -7.31 1.83 6.69
CA MET A 220 -7.64 2.54 7.93
C MET A 220 -7.94 4.02 7.70
N ALA A 221 -7.26 4.62 6.73
CA ALA A 221 -7.24 6.07 6.56
C ALA A 221 -6.91 6.52 5.14
N GLY A 222 -7.54 7.58 4.65
CA GLY A 222 -7.03 8.34 3.52
C GLY A 222 -7.12 7.58 2.20
N ASP A 223 -6.06 7.68 1.43
CA ASP A 223 -5.85 7.00 0.14
C ASP A 223 -5.89 5.47 0.25
N GLN A 224 -5.65 4.91 1.44
CA GLN A 224 -5.63 3.46 1.69
C GLN A 224 -6.90 2.74 1.20
N PHE A 225 -8.07 3.38 1.28
CA PHE A 225 -9.32 2.80 0.80
C PHE A 225 -9.35 2.67 -0.73
N VAL A 226 -8.82 3.67 -1.44
CA VAL A 226 -8.65 3.66 -2.89
C VAL A 226 -7.60 2.63 -3.28
N ASN A 227 -6.44 2.62 -2.62
CA ASN A 227 -5.38 1.64 -2.88
C ASN A 227 -5.89 0.20 -2.67
N CYS A 228 -6.69 -0.03 -1.63
CA CYS A 228 -7.35 -1.33 -1.40
C CYS A 228 -8.26 -1.74 -2.57
N LYS A 229 -8.97 -0.80 -3.21
CA LYS A 229 -9.75 -1.10 -4.42
C LYS A 229 -8.87 -1.53 -5.59
N TYR A 230 -7.75 -0.84 -5.82
CA TYR A 230 -6.79 -1.26 -6.85
C TYR A 230 -6.25 -2.68 -6.57
N ILE A 231 -5.78 -2.93 -5.35
CA ILE A 231 -5.25 -4.24 -4.94
C ILE A 231 -6.28 -5.37 -5.14
N VAL A 232 -7.54 -5.14 -4.74
CA VAL A 232 -8.57 -6.20 -4.67
C VAL A 232 -9.36 -6.35 -5.97
N LYS A 233 -9.60 -5.26 -6.70
CA LYS A 233 -10.50 -5.25 -7.87
C LYS A 233 -9.77 -5.13 -9.20
N VAL A 234 -8.67 -4.37 -9.24
CA VAL A 234 -7.90 -4.16 -10.47
C VAL A 234 -6.82 -5.24 -10.58
N TRP A 235 -5.82 -5.21 -9.70
CA TRP A 235 -4.69 -6.13 -9.76
C TRP A 235 -5.01 -7.52 -9.24
N LYS A 236 -6.04 -7.65 -8.38
CA LYS A 236 -6.52 -8.91 -7.79
C LYS A 236 -5.38 -9.73 -7.15
N ILE A 237 -4.48 -9.04 -6.45
CA ILE A 237 -3.32 -9.63 -5.74
C ILE A 237 -3.55 -9.70 -4.21
N GLY A 238 -4.78 -9.44 -3.77
CA GLY A 238 -5.14 -9.47 -2.37
C GLY A 238 -6.64 -9.44 -2.12
N VAL A 239 -7.02 -9.55 -0.85
CA VAL A 239 -8.42 -9.52 -0.41
C VAL A 239 -8.63 -8.49 0.69
N LYS A 240 -9.76 -7.79 0.66
CA LYS A 240 -10.18 -6.91 1.77
C LYS A 240 -10.63 -7.76 2.95
N VAL A 241 -9.98 -7.61 4.10
CA VAL A 241 -10.38 -8.23 5.35
C VAL A 241 -11.58 -7.46 5.91
N LYS A 242 -12.68 -8.14 6.21
CA LYS A 242 -13.93 -7.51 6.68
C LYS A 242 -13.80 -6.94 8.10
N GLY A 243 -13.05 -7.63 8.95
CA GLY A 243 -12.81 -7.31 10.35
C GLY A 243 -11.52 -7.97 10.83
N LEU A 244 -11.10 -7.64 12.04
CA LEU A 244 -9.89 -8.22 12.63
C LEU A 244 -10.19 -9.40 13.56
N GLY A 245 -11.44 -9.89 13.55
CA GLY A 245 -11.86 -11.08 14.28
C GLY A 245 -11.40 -12.36 13.62
N GLN A 246 -11.36 -13.45 14.39
CA GLN A 246 -10.80 -14.74 13.97
C GLN A 246 -11.40 -15.20 12.64
N LYS A 247 -12.73 -15.25 12.55
CA LYS A 247 -13.44 -15.69 11.34
C LYS A 247 -13.08 -14.83 10.13
N ASP A 248 -13.01 -13.51 10.28
CA ASP A 248 -12.72 -12.59 9.18
C ASP A 248 -11.29 -12.78 8.65
N VAL A 249 -10.31 -12.92 9.56
CA VAL A 249 -8.91 -13.11 9.22
C VAL A 249 -8.69 -14.49 8.61
N GLU A 250 -9.27 -15.55 9.19
CA GLU A 250 -9.22 -16.92 8.66
C GLU A 250 -9.84 -17.01 7.26
N GLU A 251 -11.02 -16.40 7.04
CA GLU A 251 -11.65 -16.37 5.72
C GLU A 251 -10.78 -15.64 4.70
N ALA A 252 -10.18 -14.52 5.07
CA ALA A 252 -9.30 -13.75 4.19
C ALA A 252 -8.04 -14.56 3.80
N VAL A 253 -7.39 -15.18 4.79
CA VAL A 253 -6.27 -16.10 4.58
C VAL A 253 -6.69 -17.23 3.65
N LYS A 254 -7.81 -17.89 3.92
CA LYS A 254 -8.31 -19.00 3.11
C LYS A 254 -8.59 -18.59 1.66
N LYS A 255 -9.19 -17.42 1.42
CA LYS A 255 -9.47 -16.92 0.08
C LYS A 255 -8.18 -16.69 -0.71
N VAL A 256 -7.21 -16.01 -0.10
CA VAL A 256 -5.92 -15.72 -0.73
C VAL A 256 -5.12 -16.99 -1.03
N MET A 257 -5.11 -17.95 -0.10
CA MET A 257 -4.36 -19.20 -0.27
C MET A 257 -5.00 -20.16 -1.29
N LYS A 258 -6.31 -20.04 -1.56
CA LYS A 258 -7.04 -20.87 -2.54
C LYS A 258 -7.02 -20.30 -3.96
N ASP A 259 -6.55 -19.08 -4.12
CA ASP A 259 -6.53 -18.41 -5.41
C ASP A 259 -5.28 -18.82 -6.21
N GLU A 260 -5.45 -19.83 -7.05
CA GLU A 260 -4.37 -20.46 -7.82
C GLU A 260 -3.76 -19.52 -8.87
N GLU A 261 -4.54 -18.55 -9.35
CA GLU A 261 -4.09 -17.57 -10.35
C GLU A 261 -3.38 -16.35 -9.73
N MET A 262 -3.41 -16.20 -8.41
CA MET A 262 -2.85 -15.02 -7.74
C MET A 262 -1.34 -14.87 -7.95
N GLU A 263 -0.61 -15.99 -8.04
CA GLU A 263 0.84 -15.96 -8.31
C GLU A 263 1.13 -15.39 -9.70
N GLU A 264 0.35 -15.77 -10.71
CA GLU A 264 0.50 -15.25 -12.07
C GLU A 264 0.15 -13.76 -12.13
N ARG A 265 -0.91 -13.32 -11.43
CA ARG A 265 -1.23 -11.89 -11.32
C ARG A 265 -0.14 -11.09 -10.63
N LEU A 266 0.46 -11.63 -9.56
CA LEU A 266 1.62 -11.03 -8.89
C LEU A 266 2.82 -10.90 -9.83
N ARG A 267 3.08 -11.92 -10.65
CA ARG A 267 4.15 -11.88 -11.66
C ARG A 267 3.88 -10.81 -12.72
N LYS A 268 2.66 -10.74 -13.25
CA LYS A 268 2.28 -9.72 -14.25
C LYS A 268 2.41 -8.30 -13.72
N ILE A 269 1.85 -8.01 -12.54
CA ILE A 269 1.96 -6.67 -11.96
C ILE A 269 3.41 -6.34 -11.60
N TYR A 270 4.20 -7.32 -11.13
CA TYR A 270 5.63 -7.12 -10.93
C TYR A 270 6.34 -6.67 -12.22
N HIS A 271 6.12 -7.35 -13.35
CA HIS A 271 6.74 -6.92 -14.62
C HIS A 271 6.22 -5.56 -15.10
N ARG A 272 4.92 -5.28 -14.94
CA ARG A 272 4.33 -3.98 -15.30
C ARG A 272 4.85 -2.83 -14.43
N THR A 273 5.24 -3.10 -13.20
CA THR A 273 5.66 -2.07 -12.25
C THR A 273 7.19 -1.96 -12.14
N MET A 274 7.91 -3.07 -12.26
CA MET A 274 9.36 -3.21 -12.00
C MET A 274 10.15 -3.72 -13.21
N GLY A 275 9.49 -3.96 -14.35
CA GLY A 275 10.15 -4.43 -15.57
C GLY A 275 11.01 -3.36 -16.24
N GLU A 276 11.82 -3.79 -17.20
CA GLU A 276 12.74 -2.92 -17.94
C GLU A 276 12.01 -1.81 -18.71
N GLU A 277 10.88 -2.13 -19.34
CA GLU A 277 10.07 -1.15 -20.06
C GLU A 277 9.58 -0.03 -19.13
N THR A 278 8.98 -0.39 -18.01
CA THR A 278 8.51 0.57 -17.01
C THR A 278 9.66 1.38 -16.42
N SER A 279 10.80 0.75 -16.15
CA SER A 279 11.99 1.43 -15.67
C SER A 279 12.50 2.46 -16.69
N SER A 280 12.51 2.11 -17.97
CA SER A 280 12.86 3.02 -19.07
C SER A 280 11.89 4.19 -19.18
N ARG A 281 10.57 3.93 -19.12
CA ARG A 281 9.53 4.97 -19.14
C ARG A 281 9.65 5.92 -17.94
N VAL A 282 9.88 5.38 -16.73
CA VAL A 282 10.09 6.17 -15.49
C VAL A 282 11.33 7.05 -15.61
N ALA A 283 12.45 6.51 -16.09
CA ALA A 283 13.67 7.28 -16.33
C ALA A 283 13.45 8.38 -17.38
N GLY A 284 12.72 8.07 -18.45
CA GLY A 284 12.30 9.04 -19.48
C GLY A 284 11.44 10.17 -18.91
N ASN A 285 10.45 9.84 -18.09
CA ASN A 285 9.58 10.81 -17.42
C ASN A 285 10.36 11.74 -16.50
N LEU A 286 11.29 11.19 -15.70
CA LEU A 286 12.15 11.98 -14.82
C LEU A 286 13.06 12.91 -15.62
N LYS A 287 13.68 12.41 -16.71
CA LYS A 287 14.52 13.21 -17.60
C LYS A 287 13.72 14.33 -18.27
N ALA A 288 12.53 14.04 -18.76
CA ALA A 288 11.64 15.04 -19.39
C ALA A 288 11.26 16.15 -18.40
N PHE A 289 10.97 15.79 -17.15
CA PHE A 289 10.73 16.78 -16.10
C PHE A 289 11.94 17.67 -15.81
N VAL A 290 13.14 17.09 -15.65
CA VAL A 290 14.37 17.85 -15.39
C VAL A 290 14.69 18.81 -16.55
N LEU A 291 14.60 18.33 -17.80
CA LEU A 291 14.81 19.17 -18.97
C LEU A 291 13.83 20.34 -19.04
N GLY A 292 12.57 20.12 -18.65
CA GLY A 292 11.59 21.18 -18.53
C GLY A 292 11.99 22.24 -17.50
N LEU A 293 12.49 21.83 -16.33
CA LEU A 293 12.96 22.75 -15.29
C LEU A 293 14.12 23.61 -15.79
N ASP A 294 15.08 23.02 -16.48
CA ASP A 294 16.25 23.74 -17.01
C ASP A 294 15.83 24.80 -18.04
N GLN A 295 14.89 24.46 -18.93
CA GLN A 295 14.34 25.41 -19.91
C GLN A 295 13.60 26.58 -19.24
N LEU A 296 12.86 26.32 -18.16
CA LEU A 296 12.20 27.36 -17.38
C LEU A 296 13.20 28.33 -16.74
N GLN A 297 14.29 27.81 -16.19
CA GLN A 297 15.34 28.64 -15.60
C GLN A 297 16.01 29.52 -16.65
N GLN A 298 16.34 28.97 -17.82
CA GLN A 298 16.94 29.73 -18.92
C GLN A 298 16.02 30.85 -19.42
N ASN A 299 14.72 30.59 -19.56
CA ASN A 299 13.75 31.59 -20.00
C ASN A 299 13.43 32.66 -18.94
N SER A 300 13.73 32.40 -17.66
CA SER A 300 13.54 33.39 -16.57
C SER A 300 14.72 34.35 -16.40
N LEU A 301 15.85 34.06 -17.06
CA LEU A 301 17.08 34.85 -17.02
C LEU A 301 17.23 35.78 -18.24
N GLN A 302 16.30 35.71 -19.20
CA GLN A 302 16.17 36.59 -20.37
C GLN A 302 15.04 37.60 -20.15
#